data_AF-A0A0Q4XW71-F1
#
_entry.id   AF-A0A0Q4XW71-F1
#
_cell.length_a   1.000
_cell.length_b   1.000
_cell.length_c   1.000
_cell.angle_alpha   90.00
_cell.angle_beta   90.00
_cell.angle_gamma   90.00
#
_symmetry.space_group_name_H-M   'P 1'
#
loop_
_entity.id
_entity.type
_entity.pdbx_description
1 polymer ?
#
loop_
_entity_poly.entity_id
_entity_poly.type
_entity_poly.pdbx_seq_one_letter_code
_entity_poly.pdbx_strand_id
1 'polypeptide(L)'
;MPHCTPRYVCLSDLHLGAAYSTLSGADPARCSDTLAALGAAMRQLLAQLAPPAGEPPPTLILLGDVLDMGLSPMGAVAQAFAVFAREVLVDAQGRPLFAPRVLCVPGNHDHHLWRAAQDAQFQGALDAGAIPRDLLEHTALFDTPGATLPPSPLLTRLLRSVPGLAGAQCDIAYPNLALLDGPRQRCVVLHHGHYVDPMYRLVSSLNAQLPGPGGRSARPADTLTVAQLEAQNGAWVDFLWSDLGSAGSTGQSATTLYEIMRDGGASHAFSQRVARQLVAAIGATMGTSGRAAIVQGITLEQLVLGAVDATLGQAAESQRGSYAQVMAPADVDDLRWYLAGPVRRQLRREGLQHPDALDLAFVFGHTHKPFEDQLPVAGFARPVSVYNTGGWVMDQPTMAATQGASAVFLDADLNMAALRLFNDPVNGRIAPVQARGTGGFGDAGNPMLAALADAVAQTAPTWQAFSACVQQATEQRAATLLDDFFHAPTQERA
;
A
#
# COMPACT_ATOMS: atom_id res chain seq x y z
N MET A 1 33.03 -4.32 -12.35
CA MET A 1 31.71 -4.63 -12.94
C MET A 1 31.15 -3.34 -13.53
N PRO A 2 30.29 -3.39 -14.57
CA PRO A 2 29.57 -2.19 -14.99
C PRO A 2 28.82 -1.58 -13.79
N HIS A 3 28.81 -0.25 -13.70
CA HIS A 3 28.17 0.48 -12.62
C HIS A 3 26.65 0.35 -12.77
N CYS A 4 26.00 -0.44 -11.91
CA CYS A 4 24.55 -0.60 -11.92
C CYS A 4 23.89 0.53 -11.12
N THR A 5 22.90 1.19 -11.71
CA THR A 5 22.22 2.35 -11.11
C THR A 5 20.71 2.17 -11.13
N PRO A 6 19.99 2.64 -10.10
CA PRO A 6 18.55 2.52 -10.06
C PRO A 6 17.91 3.43 -11.11
N ARG A 7 16.94 2.86 -11.83
CA ARG A 7 15.98 3.59 -12.66
C ARG A 7 14.74 3.98 -11.87
N TYR A 8 14.33 3.15 -10.91
CA TYR A 8 13.17 3.38 -10.05
C TYR A 8 13.49 3.12 -8.59
N VAL A 9 12.85 3.88 -7.71
CA VAL A 9 12.87 3.67 -6.25
C VAL A 9 11.44 3.68 -5.74
N CYS A 10 11.03 2.63 -5.05
CA CYS A 10 9.68 2.46 -4.51
C CYS A 10 9.68 2.66 -3.00
N LEU A 11 8.77 3.50 -2.52
CA LEU A 11 8.48 3.74 -1.10
C LEU A 11 6.97 3.60 -0.89
N SER A 12 6.54 2.99 0.20
CA SER A 12 5.12 2.83 0.57
C SER A 12 4.91 3.02 2.07
N ASP A 13 3.64 3.04 2.50
CA ASP A 13 3.21 2.91 3.89
C ASP A 13 3.93 3.89 4.82
N LEU A 14 4.18 5.10 4.31
CA LEU A 14 4.83 6.18 5.04
C LEU A 14 3.86 6.76 6.09
N HIS A 15 2.56 6.71 5.81
CA HIS A 15 1.48 7.28 6.61
C HIS A 15 1.80 8.70 7.09
N LEU A 16 2.23 9.56 6.16
CA LEU A 16 2.61 10.94 6.50
C LEU A 16 1.38 11.68 7.04
N GLY A 17 1.53 12.25 8.24
CA GLY A 17 0.45 12.90 8.98
C GLY A 17 -0.07 12.06 10.15
N ALA A 18 0.15 10.74 10.15
CA ALA A 18 -0.24 9.86 11.24
C ALA A 18 0.62 10.08 12.49
N ALA A 19 -0.02 10.26 13.64
CA ALA A 19 0.67 10.32 14.94
C ALA A 19 1.38 8.99 15.32
N TYR A 20 1.06 7.90 14.61
CA TYR A 20 1.62 6.57 14.81
C TYR A 20 2.68 6.18 13.77
N SER A 21 3.04 7.07 12.83
CA SER A 21 4.14 6.87 11.89
C SER A 21 5.47 7.28 12.52
N THR A 22 6.51 6.45 12.42
CA THR A 22 7.87 6.78 12.88
C THR A 22 8.52 7.91 12.08
N LEU A 23 7.94 8.29 10.93
CA LEU A 23 8.38 9.41 10.10
C LEU A 23 7.72 10.74 10.48
N SER A 24 6.57 10.71 11.15
CA SER A 24 5.83 11.91 11.55
C SER A 24 6.10 12.20 13.03
N GLY A 25 6.44 13.45 13.35
CA GLY A 25 6.48 13.89 14.75
C GLY A 25 5.07 14.20 15.27
N ALA A 26 4.96 14.51 16.57
CA ALA A 26 3.71 15.01 17.16
C ALA A 26 3.23 16.32 16.50
N ASP A 27 4.17 17.12 15.99
CA ASP A 27 3.91 18.29 15.16
C ASP A 27 4.19 17.94 13.68
N PRO A 28 3.15 17.83 12.83
CA PRO A 28 3.30 17.43 11.43
C PRO A 28 4.09 18.44 10.58
N ALA A 29 4.27 19.68 11.05
CA ALA A 29 5.09 20.68 10.37
C ALA A 29 6.60 20.55 10.69
N ARG A 30 6.95 19.73 11.68
CA ARG A 30 8.35 19.50 12.10
C ARG A 30 8.88 18.19 11.55
N CYS A 31 10.14 18.22 11.14
CA CYS A 31 10.86 17.02 10.78
C CYS A 31 11.12 16.17 12.03
N SER A 32 10.78 14.89 11.97
CA SER A 32 11.19 13.92 12.97
C SER A 32 12.68 13.56 12.82
N ASP A 33 13.31 13.13 13.90
CA ASP A 33 14.72 12.70 13.84
C ASP A 33 14.90 11.51 12.88
N THR A 34 13.93 10.58 12.86
CA THR A 34 13.91 9.45 11.92
C THR A 34 13.87 9.92 10.47
N LEU A 35 13.00 10.88 10.13
CA LEU A 35 12.87 11.41 8.77
C LEU A 35 14.11 12.20 8.34
N ALA A 36 14.69 12.99 9.25
CA ALA A 36 15.94 13.72 8.99
C ALA A 36 17.10 12.75 8.70
N ALA A 37 17.23 11.69 9.53
CA ALA A 37 18.25 10.67 9.35
C ALA A 37 18.04 9.85 8.07
N LEU A 38 16.79 9.50 7.75
CA LEU A 38 16.43 8.84 6.49
C LEU A 38 16.84 9.70 5.30
N GLY A 39 16.48 10.98 5.29
CA GLY A 39 16.86 11.92 4.23
C GLY A 39 18.37 12.01 4.05
N ALA A 40 19.12 12.08 5.16
CA ALA A 40 20.59 12.12 5.12
C ALA A 40 21.19 10.84 4.52
N ALA A 41 20.69 9.68 4.93
CA ALA A 41 21.16 8.40 4.44
C ALA A 41 20.79 8.16 2.96
N MET A 42 19.56 8.50 2.56
CA MET A 42 19.09 8.43 1.17
C MET A 42 19.92 9.33 0.24
N ARG A 43 20.24 10.56 0.66
CA ARG A 43 21.13 11.45 -0.09
C ARG A 43 22.49 10.82 -0.38
N GLN A 44 23.11 10.21 0.64
CA GLN A 44 24.41 9.58 0.46
C GLN A 44 24.32 8.31 -0.39
N LEU A 45 23.29 7.49 -0.18
CA LEU A 45 23.07 6.27 -0.94
C LEU A 45 22.87 6.58 -2.43
N LEU A 46 21.98 7.52 -2.76
CA LEU A 46 21.71 7.90 -4.15
C LEU A 46 22.91 8.59 -4.81
N ALA A 47 23.76 9.27 -4.04
CA ALA A 47 25.02 9.78 -4.57
C ALA A 47 26.00 8.66 -4.96
N GLN A 48 26.05 7.55 -4.20
CA GLN A 48 26.85 6.37 -4.55
C GLN A 48 26.27 5.61 -5.75
N LEU A 49 24.94 5.63 -5.89
CA LEU A 49 24.21 4.99 -6.98
C LEU A 49 23.90 5.93 -8.13
N ALA A 50 24.59 7.08 -8.21
CA ALA A 50 24.27 8.12 -9.16
C ALA A 50 24.41 7.59 -10.61
N PRO A 51 23.43 7.89 -11.48
CA PRO A 51 23.52 7.52 -12.89
C PRO A 51 24.72 8.24 -13.56
N PRO A 52 25.25 7.68 -14.66
CA PRO A 52 26.27 8.35 -15.46
C PRO A 52 25.87 9.78 -15.86
N ALA A 53 26.86 10.64 -16.07
CA ALA A 53 26.61 12.02 -16.47
C ALA A 53 25.76 12.09 -17.75
N GLY A 54 24.63 12.80 -17.69
CA GLY A 54 23.69 12.95 -18.80
C GLY A 54 22.50 11.98 -18.75
N GLU A 55 22.53 10.97 -17.89
CA GLU A 55 21.35 10.14 -17.61
C GLU A 55 20.47 10.76 -16.53
N PRO A 56 19.13 10.59 -16.63
CA PRO A 56 18.21 11.15 -15.65
C PRO A 56 18.34 10.45 -14.29
N PRO A 57 18.11 11.17 -13.17
CA PRO A 57 17.97 10.55 -11.84
C PRO A 57 16.84 9.51 -11.81
N PRO A 58 16.80 8.62 -10.80
CA PRO A 58 15.74 7.62 -10.69
C PRO A 58 14.36 8.26 -10.56
N THR A 59 13.35 7.57 -11.07
CA THR A 59 11.94 7.92 -10.85
C THR A 59 11.50 7.38 -9.49
N LEU A 60 10.90 8.25 -8.68
CA LEU A 60 10.25 7.84 -7.43
C LEU A 60 8.88 7.22 -7.72
N ILE A 61 8.61 6.08 -7.11
CA ILE A 61 7.30 5.43 -7.08
C ILE A 61 6.79 5.42 -5.63
N LEU A 62 5.65 6.08 -5.41
CA LEU A 62 4.92 6.15 -4.16
C LEU A 62 3.84 5.04 -4.18
N LEU A 63 4.13 3.91 -3.53
CA LEU A 63 3.41 2.65 -3.65
C LEU A 63 2.37 2.45 -2.54
N GLY A 64 1.49 3.43 -2.37
CA GLY A 64 0.33 3.35 -1.50
C GLY A 64 0.61 3.69 -0.04
N ASP A 65 -0.44 4.13 0.65
CA ASP A 65 -0.45 4.57 2.05
C ASP A 65 0.70 5.52 2.40
N VAL A 66 1.01 6.41 1.45
CA VAL A 66 2.01 7.46 1.63
C VAL A 66 1.45 8.56 2.52
N LEU A 67 0.16 8.85 2.38
CA LEU A 67 -0.54 9.83 3.20
C LEU A 67 -1.55 9.13 4.11
N ASP A 68 -1.63 9.56 5.37
CA ASP A 68 -2.70 9.10 6.27
C ASP A 68 -3.96 9.96 6.13
N MET A 69 -4.53 10.03 4.92
CA MET A 69 -5.71 10.86 4.65
C MET A 69 -6.97 10.32 5.31
N GLY A 70 -6.98 9.02 5.62
CA GLY A 70 -8.13 8.38 6.21
C GLY A 70 -8.36 8.76 7.68
N LEU A 71 -7.30 8.84 8.47
CA LEU A 71 -7.41 9.05 9.92
C LEU A 71 -6.91 10.41 10.40
N SER A 72 -6.08 11.09 9.60
CA SER A 72 -5.44 12.34 10.01
C SER A 72 -6.03 13.58 9.32
N PRO A 73 -6.08 14.75 9.98
CA PRO A 73 -6.55 15.98 9.36
C PRO A 73 -5.73 16.36 8.12
N MET A 74 -6.40 16.77 7.04
CA MET A 74 -5.75 17.07 5.76
C MET A 74 -4.62 18.11 5.85
N GLY A 75 -4.77 19.10 6.73
CA GLY A 75 -3.72 20.10 6.97
C GLY A 75 -2.44 19.50 7.55
N ALA A 76 -2.57 18.54 8.46
CA ALA A 76 -1.44 17.80 9.04
C ALA A 76 -0.78 16.91 7.99
N VAL A 77 -1.57 16.18 7.21
CA VAL A 77 -1.10 15.34 6.10
C VAL A 77 -0.29 16.16 5.08
N ALA A 78 -0.82 17.31 4.66
CA ALA A 78 -0.15 18.21 3.72
C ALA A 78 1.18 18.77 4.26
N GLN A 79 1.21 19.16 5.53
CA GLN A 79 2.42 19.64 6.20
C GLN A 79 3.48 18.53 6.30
N ALA A 80 3.08 17.34 6.74
CA ALA A 80 3.98 16.19 6.86
C ALA A 80 4.56 15.78 5.51
N PHE A 81 3.75 15.79 4.44
CA PHE A 81 4.24 15.53 3.09
C PHE A 81 5.24 16.59 2.61
N ALA A 82 4.97 17.88 2.85
CA ALA A 82 5.90 18.95 2.48
C ALA A 82 7.25 18.83 3.21
N VAL A 83 7.23 18.41 4.49
CA VAL A 83 8.43 18.08 5.26
C VAL A 83 9.15 16.89 4.63
N PHE A 84 8.46 15.76 4.40
CA PHE A 84 9.04 14.59 3.72
C PHE A 84 9.71 14.96 2.39
N ALA A 85 9.02 15.72 1.54
CA ALA A 85 9.53 16.12 0.24
C ALA A 85 10.82 16.96 0.35
N ARG A 86 10.89 17.87 1.34
CA ARG A 86 12.10 18.67 1.61
C ARG A 86 13.25 17.82 2.15
N GLU A 87 12.97 16.80 2.97
CA GLU A 87 14.02 16.04 3.64
C GLU A 87 14.54 14.87 2.79
N VAL A 88 13.69 14.29 1.94
CA VAL A 88 13.99 13.02 1.24
C VAL A 88 14.11 13.20 -0.27
N LEU A 89 13.52 14.24 -0.87
CA LEU A 89 13.48 14.39 -2.33
C LEU A 89 14.46 15.45 -2.87
N VAL A 90 15.08 16.24 -2.00
CA VAL A 90 16.10 17.22 -2.38
C VAL A 90 17.40 17.03 -1.60
N ASP A 91 18.50 17.45 -2.20
CA ASP A 91 19.82 17.46 -1.57
C ASP A 91 20.00 18.66 -0.61
N ALA A 92 21.16 18.73 0.05
CA ALA A 92 21.48 19.82 0.97
C ALA A 92 21.56 21.21 0.31
N GLN A 93 21.62 21.28 -1.03
CA GLN A 93 21.59 22.50 -1.83
C GLN A 93 20.19 22.78 -2.42
N GLY A 94 19.19 21.96 -2.09
CA GLY A 94 17.83 22.08 -2.62
C GLY A 94 17.67 21.59 -4.06
N ARG A 95 18.60 20.76 -4.57
CA ARG A 95 18.49 20.16 -5.91
C ARG A 95 17.72 18.84 -5.83
N PRO A 96 16.86 18.50 -6.80
CA PRO A 96 16.12 17.24 -6.81
C PRO A 96 17.05 16.02 -6.83
N LEU A 97 16.72 15.02 -6.01
CA LEU A 97 17.38 13.70 -6.01
C LEU A 97 16.74 12.73 -7.01
N PHE A 98 15.51 13.00 -7.41
CA PHE A 98 14.70 12.16 -8.29
C PHE A 98 14.33 12.90 -9.58
N ALA A 99 13.89 12.14 -10.57
CA ALA A 99 13.29 12.71 -11.77
C ALA A 99 12.08 13.58 -11.40
N PRO A 100 11.79 14.65 -12.17
CA PRO A 100 10.67 15.55 -11.88
C PRO A 100 9.32 14.83 -11.91
N ARG A 101 9.23 13.71 -12.63
CA ARG A 101 8.04 12.88 -12.66
C ARG A 101 8.08 11.82 -11.56
N VAL A 102 7.08 11.83 -10.70
CA VAL A 102 6.80 10.85 -9.65
C VAL A 102 5.59 10.01 -10.07
N LEU A 103 5.65 8.71 -9.83
CA LEU A 103 4.50 7.82 -10.01
C LEU A 103 3.90 7.50 -8.64
N CYS A 104 2.58 7.41 -8.56
CA CYS A 104 1.87 7.04 -7.35
C CYS A 104 0.87 5.93 -7.65
N VAL A 105 0.82 4.94 -6.78
CA VAL A 105 -0.21 3.92 -6.75
C VAL A 105 -0.94 4.06 -5.42
N PRO A 106 -2.08 4.76 -5.35
CA PRO A 106 -2.82 4.94 -4.11
C PRO A 106 -3.12 3.61 -3.40
N GLY A 107 -3.06 3.65 -2.07
CA GLY A 107 -3.46 2.59 -1.16
C GLY A 107 -4.85 2.83 -0.60
N ASN A 108 -5.13 2.24 0.56
CA ASN A 108 -6.43 2.41 1.22
C ASN A 108 -6.49 3.67 2.10
N HIS A 109 -5.39 4.09 2.74
CA HIS A 109 -5.36 5.32 3.55
C HIS A 109 -5.36 6.59 2.71
N ASP A 110 -4.86 6.51 1.47
CA ASP A 110 -4.80 7.63 0.53
C ASP A 110 -5.59 7.37 -0.77
N HIS A 111 -6.57 6.45 -0.71
CA HIS A 111 -7.49 6.15 -1.82
C HIS A 111 -8.20 7.41 -2.36
N HIS A 112 -8.43 8.40 -1.51
CA HIS A 112 -9.00 9.68 -1.91
C HIS A 112 -8.17 10.41 -3.00
N LEU A 113 -6.86 10.15 -3.12
CA LEU A 113 -6.05 10.64 -4.23
C LEU A 113 -6.56 10.12 -5.59
N TRP A 114 -6.97 8.85 -5.64
CA TRP A 114 -7.55 8.25 -6.84
C TRP A 114 -8.91 8.86 -7.16
N ARG A 115 -9.78 9.01 -6.16
CA ARG A 115 -11.08 9.67 -6.31
C ARG A 115 -10.97 11.09 -6.84
N ALA A 116 -10.05 11.88 -6.29
CA ALA A 116 -9.79 13.25 -6.76
C ALA A 116 -9.27 13.28 -8.21
N ALA A 117 -8.49 12.28 -8.62
CA ALA A 117 -8.02 12.16 -10.01
C ALA A 117 -9.15 11.75 -10.98
N GLN A 118 -10.04 10.84 -10.58
CA GLN A 118 -11.24 10.49 -11.34
C GLN A 118 -12.13 11.73 -11.57
N ASP A 119 -12.39 12.50 -10.50
CA ASP A 119 -13.18 13.73 -10.58
C ASP A 119 -12.52 14.78 -11.48
N ALA A 120 -11.21 14.96 -11.37
CA ALA A 120 -10.47 15.90 -12.21
C ALA A 120 -10.49 15.49 -13.70
N GLN A 121 -10.38 14.19 -14.00
CA GLN A 121 -10.52 13.70 -15.38
C GLN A 121 -11.93 13.89 -15.92
N PHE A 122 -12.96 13.60 -15.12
CA PHE A 122 -14.34 13.80 -15.53
C PHE A 122 -14.63 15.28 -15.83
N GLN A 123 -14.19 16.18 -14.95
CA GLN A 123 -14.27 17.63 -15.16
C GLN A 123 -13.53 18.05 -16.44
N GLY A 124 -12.31 17.56 -16.66
CA GLY A 124 -11.56 17.85 -17.88
C GLY A 124 -12.24 17.36 -19.17
N ALA A 125 -12.96 16.23 -19.11
CA ALA A 125 -13.77 15.76 -20.24
C ALA A 125 -14.96 16.69 -20.51
N LEU A 126 -15.64 17.17 -19.46
CA LEU A 126 -16.73 18.15 -19.58
C LEU A 126 -16.23 19.46 -20.19
N ASP A 127 -15.07 19.96 -19.76
CA ASP A 127 -14.43 21.17 -20.30
C ASP A 127 -14.10 21.01 -21.80
N ALA A 128 -13.79 19.78 -22.24
CA ALA A 128 -13.58 19.43 -23.65
C ALA A 128 -14.89 19.15 -24.42
N GLY A 129 -16.06 19.33 -23.80
CA GLY A 129 -17.37 19.11 -24.42
C GLY A 129 -17.79 17.64 -24.54
N ALA A 130 -17.12 16.72 -23.82
CA ALA A 130 -17.47 15.31 -23.73
C ALA A 130 -18.16 15.00 -22.40
N ILE A 131 -19.19 14.15 -22.42
CA ILE A 131 -19.84 13.65 -21.20
C ILE A 131 -19.54 12.15 -21.10
N PRO A 132 -18.56 11.76 -20.25
CA PRO A 132 -18.29 10.35 -20.00
C PRO A 132 -19.52 9.65 -19.42
N ARG A 133 -19.65 8.34 -19.67
CA ARG A 133 -20.76 7.54 -19.12
C ARG A 133 -20.65 7.36 -17.61
N ASP A 134 -19.42 7.24 -17.12
CA ASP A 134 -19.11 7.04 -15.71
C ASP A 134 -17.66 7.50 -15.44
N LEU A 135 -17.24 7.45 -14.17
CA LEU A 135 -15.87 7.66 -13.74
C LEU A 135 -14.95 6.53 -14.24
N LEU A 136 -13.66 6.86 -14.40
CA LEU A 136 -12.65 5.88 -14.82
C LEU A 136 -12.43 4.84 -13.71
N GLU A 137 -12.72 3.56 -13.95
CA GLU A 137 -12.60 2.51 -12.92
C GLU A 137 -11.13 2.12 -12.62
N HIS A 138 -10.21 2.25 -13.58
CA HIS A 138 -8.79 1.95 -13.38
C HIS A 138 -7.95 2.61 -14.47
N THR A 139 -6.65 2.74 -14.26
CA THR A 139 -5.72 3.26 -15.28
C THR A 139 -5.23 2.14 -16.21
N ALA A 140 -4.60 2.52 -17.32
CA ALA A 140 -3.79 1.59 -18.10
C ALA A 140 -2.68 1.00 -17.21
N LEU A 141 -2.34 -0.27 -17.44
CA LEU A 141 -1.31 -0.98 -16.67
C LEU A 141 0.10 -0.46 -16.98
N PHE A 142 0.37 -0.18 -18.26
CA PHE A 142 1.66 0.33 -18.72
C PHE A 142 1.58 1.82 -19.01
N ASP A 143 2.57 2.55 -18.54
CA ASP A 143 2.77 3.94 -18.89
C ASP A 143 3.42 4.04 -20.27
N THR A 144 2.59 4.18 -21.31
CA THR A 144 3.03 4.20 -22.71
C THR A 144 2.69 5.53 -23.39
N PRO A 145 3.45 5.96 -24.41
CA PRO A 145 3.12 7.14 -25.20
C PRO A 145 1.74 6.97 -25.89
N GLY A 146 0.69 7.55 -25.30
CA GLY A 146 -0.71 7.44 -25.77
C GLY A 146 -1.71 7.01 -24.71
N ALA A 147 -1.24 6.44 -23.59
CA ALA A 147 -2.06 6.10 -22.43
C ALA A 147 -1.49 6.80 -21.18
N THR A 148 -1.57 8.14 -21.18
CA THR A 148 -1.02 8.95 -20.09
C THR A 148 -1.82 8.75 -18.81
N LEU A 149 -1.10 8.42 -17.74
CA LEU A 149 -1.64 8.35 -16.39
C LEU A 149 -2.21 9.71 -15.95
N PRO A 150 -3.36 9.75 -15.22
CA PRO A 150 -3.88 11.00 -14.66
C PRO A 150 -2.90 11.62 -13.67
N PRO A 151 -2.76 12.95 -13.63
CA PRO A 151 -2.03 13.61 -12.56
C PRO A 151 -2.80 13.53 -11.24
N SER A 152 -2.08 13.45 -10.12
CA SER A 152 -2.61 13.75 -8.78
C SER A 152 -2.57 15.27 -8.56
N PRO A 153 -3.73 15.97 -8.48
CA PRO A 153 -3.72 17.41 -8.28
C PRO A 153 -3.10 17.81 -6.94
N LEU A 154 -3.39 17.05 -5.88
CA LEU A 154 -2.91 17.31 -4.52
C LEU A 154 -1.39 17.11 -4.42
N LEU A 155 -0.89 15.90 -4.74
CA LEU A 155 0.54 15.60 -4.62
C LEU A 155 1.38 16.48 -5.55
N THR A 156 0.91 16.75 -6.77
CA THR A 156 1.61 17.66 -7.69
C THR A 156 1.75 19.06 -7.09
N ARG A 157 0.68 19.62 -6.50
CA ARG A 157 0.74 20.96 -5.88
C ARG A 157 1.64 20.97 -4.63
N LEU A 158 1.58 19.93 -3.81
CA LEU A 158 2.45 19.81 -2.63
C LEU A 158 3.92 19.70 -3.01
N LEU A 159 4.27 18.84 -3.98
CA LEU A 159 5.63 18.74 -4.50
C LEU A 159 6.13 20.10 -5.02
N ARG A 160 5.34 20.78 -5.85
CA ARG A 160 5.70 22.10 -6.41
C ARG A 160 5.83 23.21 -5.37
N SER A 161 5.23 23.04 -4.19
CA SER A 161 5.38 24.00 -3.09
C SER A 161 6.75 23.95 -2.42
N VAL A 162 7.51 22.87 -2.62
CA VAL A 162 8.85 22.69 -2.05
C VAL A 162 9.91 23.32 -2.96
N PRO A 163 10.79 24.19 -2.44
CA PRO A 163 11.91 24.74 -3.21
C PRO A 163 12.75 23.63 -3.87
N GLY A 164 13.06 23.82 -5.16
CA GLY A 164 13.76 22.82 -5.97
C GLY A 164 12.84 21.88 -6.76
N LEU A 165 11.58 21.71 -6.35
CA LEU A 165 10.62 20.78 -6.96
C LEU A 165 9.51 21.47 -7.77
N ALA A 166 9.68 22.73 -8.15
CA ALA A 166 8.67 23.51 -8.91
C ALA A 166 8.27 22.87 -10.26
N GLY A 167 9.17 22.08 -10.87
CA GLY A 167 8.91 21.33 -12.10
C GLY A 167 8.34 19.93 -11.87
N ALA A 168 8.14 19.51 -10.62
CA ALA A 168 7.70 18.16 -10.31
C ALA A 168 6.23 17.92 -10.68
N GLN A 169 5.90 16.68 -11.02
CA GLN A 169 4.54 16.22 -11.29
C GLN A 169 4.39 14.81 -10.74
N CYS A 170 3.23 14.54 -10.11
CA CYS A 170 2.89 13.21 -9.64
C CYS A 170 1.72 12.67 -10.46
N ASP A 171 1.92 11.53 -11.11
CA ASP A 171 0.89 10.81 -11.87
C ASP A 171 0.44 9.56 -11.13
N ILE A 172 -0.84 9.21 -11.27
CA ILE A 172 -1.48 8.08 -10.61
C ILE A 172 -1.65 6.92 -11.58
N ALA A 173 -1.19 5.74 -11.18
CA ALA A 173 -1.58 4.45 -11.75
C ALA A 173 -2.38 3.68 -10.70
N TYR A 174 -3.55 3.14 -11.05
CA TYR A 174 -4.42 2.48 -10.08
C TYR A 174 -5.30 1.37 -10.69
N PRO A 175 -5.48 0.22 -10.01
CA PRO A 175 -4.83 -0.15 -8.75
C PRO A 175 -3.40 -0.67 -8.96
N ASN A 176 -3.06 -1.08 -10.19
CA ASN A 176 -1.73 -1.60 -10.54
C ASN A 176 -0.99 -0.65 -11.48
N LEU A 177 0.32 -0.56 -11.29
CA LEU A 177 1.30 -0.08 -12.28
C LEU A 177 2.13 -1.27 -12.76
N ALA A 178 2.53 -1.33 -14.02
CA ALA A 178 3.55 -2.27 -14.46
C ALA A 178 4.68 -1.63 -15.25
N LEU A 179 5.87 -2.18 -15.04
CA LEU A 179 7.08 -1.91 -15.80
C LEU A 179 7.42 -3.15 -16.63
N LEU A 180 7.81 -2.96 -17.88
CA LEU A 180 8.09 -4.05 -18.83
C LEU A 180 9.43 -3.84 -19.54
N ASP A 181 10.31 -4.83 -19.43
CA ASP A 181 11.44 -5.03 -20.32
C ASP A 181 11.06 -6.12 -21.33
N GLY A 182 10.59 -5.68 -22.50
CA GLY A 182 10.15 -6.55 -23.58
C GLY A 182 11.24 -7.52 -24.06
N PRO A 183 12.45 -7.04 -24.42
CA PRO A 183 13.56 -7.90 -24.81
C PRO A 183 13.90 -9.01 -23.81
N ARG A 184 13.83 -8.73 -22.51
CA ARG A 184 14.16 -9.71 -21.45
C ARG A 184 12.94 -10.48 -20.93
N GLN A 185 11.74 -10.19 -21.43
CA GLN A 185 10.48 -10.77 -20.94
C GLN A 185 10.32 -10.62 -19.41
N ARG A 186 10.80 -9.51 -18.86
CA ARG A 186 10.69 -9.18 -17.43
C ARG A 186 9.59 -8.17 -17.21
N CYS A 187 8.75 -8.43 -16.22
CA CYS A 187 7.68 -7.52 -15.86
C CYS A 187 7.62 -7.37 -14.35
N VAL A 188 7.51 -6.13 -13.88
CA VAL A 188 7.27 -5.83 -12.48
C VAL A 188 5.91 -5.17 -12.35
N VAL A 189 5.01 -5.79 -11.59
CA VAL A 189 3.72 -5.22 -11.23
C VAL A 189 3.82 -4.63 -9.84
N LEU A 190 3.42 -3.37 -9.69
CA LEU A 190 3.42 -2.64 -8.44
C LEU A 190 1.97 -2.36 -8.05
N HIS A 191 1.63 -2.67 -6.81
CA HIS A 191 0.30 -2.50 -6.23
C HIS A 191 0.45 -2.18 -4.74
N HIS A 192 -0.46 -1.41 -4.12
CA HIS A 192 -0.38 -1.18 -2.66
C HIS A 192 -0.48 -2.47 -1.83
N GLY A 193 -1.49 -3.28 -2.15
CA GLY A 193 -1.74 -4.57 -1.50
C GLY A 193 -3.17 -4.73 -0.95
N HIS A 194 -3.92 -3.64 -0.81
CA HIS A 194 -5.28 -3.69 -0.24
C HIS A 194 -6.22 -4.70 -0.92
N TYR A 195 -6.22 -4.84 -2.25
CA TYR A 195 -7.02 -5.88 -2.94
C TYR A 195 -6.50 -7.33 -2.82
N VAL A 196 -5.32 -7.55 -2.24
CA VAL A 196 -4.92 -8.89 -1.79
C VAL A 196 -5.70 -9.24 -0.51
N ASP A 197 -5.84 -8.29 0.40
CA ASP A 197 -6.54 -8.48 1.67
C ASP A 197 -8.07 -8.66 1.46
N PRO A 198 -8.67 -9.77 1.96
CA PRO A 198 -10.11 -10.04 1.86
C PRO A 198 -11.03 -8.93 2.41
N MET A 199 -10.57 -8.17 3.40
CA MET A 199 -11.35 -7.09 4.03
C MET A 199 -11.76 -6.02 3.01
N TYR A 200 -10.87 -5.70 2.07
CA TYR A 200 -11.13 -4.71 1.02
C TYR A 200 -11.86 -5.30 -0.18
N ARG A 201 -12.14 -6.60 -0.17
CA ARG A 201 -12.92 -7.31 -1.19
C ARG A 201 -14.32 -7.72 -0.70
N LEU A 202 -14.76 -7.21 0.45
CA LEU A 202 -16.04 -7.61 1.07
C LEU A 202 -17.23 -7.50 0.11
N VAL A 203 -17.36 -6.39 -0.63
CA VAL A 203 -18.49 -6.20 -1.55
C VAL A 203 -18.42 -7.19 -2.71
N SER A 204 -17.22 -7.47 -3.22
CA SER A 204 -17.04 -8.53 -4.21
C SER A 204 -17.39 -9.92 -3.67
N SER A 205 -17.02 -10.22 -2.43
CA SER A 205 -17.36 -11.49 -1.77
C SER A 205 -18.87 -11.65 -1.56
N LEU A 206 -19.57 -10.57 -1.23
CA LEU A 206 -21.04 -10.54 -1.16
C LEU A 206 -21.67 -10.75 -2.54
N ASN A 207 -21.19 -10.03 -3.56
CA ASN A 207 -21.68 -10.13 -4.94
C ASN A 207 -21.48 -11.53 -5.54
N ALA A 208 -20.40 -12.22 -5.18
CA ALA A 208 -20.15 -13.58 -5.63
C ALA A 208 -21.16 -14.59 -5.04
N GLN A 209 -21.74 -14.29 -3.87
CA GLN A 209 -22.69 -15.19 -3.18
C GLN A 209 -24.15 -14.92 -3.57
N LEU A 210 -24.47 -13.77 -4.15
CA LEU A 210 -25.83 -13.41 -4.57
C LEU A 210 -26.17 -14.01 -5.95
N PRO A 211 -27.39 -14.54 -6.16
CA PRO A 211 -27.87 -14.93 -7.49
C PRO A 211 -27.99 -13.70 -8.39
N GLY A 212 -27.40 -13.74 -9.60
CA GLY A 212 -27.54 -12.64 -10.56
C GLY A 212 -28.99 -12.48 -11.05
N PRO A 213 -29.39 -11.29 -11.52
CA PRO A 213 -30.69 -11.10 -12.17
C PRO A 213 -30.88 -12.13 -13.30
N GLY A 214 -31.96 -12.92 -13.23
CA GLY A 214 -32.29 -13.96 -14.21
C GLY A 214 -31.76 -15.37 -13.89
N GLY A 215 -31.40 -15.68 -12.64
CA GLY A 215 -31.03 -17.04 -12.24
C GLY A 215 -29.66 -17.48 -12.76
N ARG A 216 -28.81 -16.52 -13.16
CA ARG A 216 -27.41 -16.80 -13.52
C ARG A 216 -26.64 -17.18 -12.26
N SER A 217 -25.92 -18.29 -12.33
CA SER A 217 -25.05 -18.80 -11.27
C SER A 217 -24.11 -17.71 -10.74
N ALA A 218 -23.85 -17.74 -9.44
CA ALA A 218 -22.75 -17.04 -8.77
C ALA A 218 -21.52 -16.98 -9.70
N ARG A 219 -21.03 -15.77 -9.99
CA ARG A 219 -19.76 -15.64 -10.72
C ARG A 219 -18.65 -16.05 -9.74
N PRO A 220 -17.85 -17.07 -10.07
CA PRO A 220 -16.84 -17.51 -9.14
C PRO A 220 -15.81 -16.37 -8.95
N ALA A 221 -15.40 -16.15 -7.70
CA ALA A 221 -14.54 -15.03 -7.30
C ALA A 221 -13.19 -15.05 -8.06
N ASP A 222 -12.78 -16.21 -8.56
CA ASP A 222 -11.63 -16.42 -9.42
C ASP A 222 -11.72 -15.74 -10.81
N THR A 223 -12.86 -15.14 -11.19
CA THR A 223 -13.05 -14.42 -12.48
C THR A 223 -12.92 -12.90 -12.40
N LEU A 224 -12.78 -12.34 -11.19
CA LEU A 224 -12.78 -10.88 -10.99
C LEU A 224 -11.60 -10.19 -11.68
N THR A 225 -11.87 -9.03 -12.27
CA THR A 225 -10.85 -8.19 -12.88
C THR A 225 -10.59 -6.96 -12.03
N VAL A 226 -9.43 -6.33 -12.17
CA VAL A 226 -9.07 -5.14 -11.38
C VAL A 226 -10.11 -4.03 -11.47
N ALA A 227 -10.66 -3.81 -12.68
CA ALA A 227 -11.76 -2.89 -12.93
C ALA A 227 -12.99 -3.19 -12.07
N GLN A 228 -13.35 -4.48 -11.96
CA GLN A 228 -14.50 -4.92 -11.18
C GLN A 228 -14.24 -4.89 -9.68
N LEU A 229 -13.00 -5.14 -9.25
CA LEU A 229 -12.63 -4.99 -7.85
C LEU A 229 -12.80 -3.54 -7.43
N GLU A 230 -12.28 -2.60 -8.21
CA GLU A 230 -12.43 -1.17 -7.92
C GLU A 230 -13.88 -0.68 -8.03
N ALA A 231 -14.58 -1.03 -9.11
CA ALA A 231 -15.98 -0.63 -9.29
C ALA A 231 -16.91 -1.14 -8.17
N GLN A 232 -16.59 -2.29 -7.55
CA GLN A 232 -17.40 -2.87 -6.48
C GLN A 232 -16.97 -2.41 -5.09
N ASN A 233 -15.68 -2.24 -4.85
CA ASN A 233 -15.15 -2.03 -3.50
C ASN A 233 -14.57 -0.63 -3.28
N GLY A 234 -14.31 0.19 -4.30
CA GLY A 234 -13.70 1.52 -4.11
C GLY A 234 -14.47 2.40 -3.13
N ALA A 235 -15.80 2.41 -3.22
CA ALA A 235 -16.66 3.12 -2.25
C ALA A 235 -16.61 2.51 -0.83
N TRP A 236 -16.38 1.20 -0.72
CA TRP A 236 -16.19 0.52 0.57
C TRP A 236 -14.83 0.89 1.19
N VAL A 237 -13.78 0.97 0.37
CA VAL A 237 -12.46 1.47 0.78
C VAL A 237 -12.57 2.91 1.31
N ASP A 238 -13.23 3.79 0.55
CA ASP A 238 -13.46 5.18 0.98
C ASP A 238 -14.32 5.29 2.23
N PHE A 239 -15.37 4.47 2.36
CA PHE A 239 -16.21 4.51 3.55
C PHE A 239 -15.41 4.14 4.81
N LEU A 240 -14.60 3.07 4.74
CA LEU A 240 -13.80 2.60 5.87
C LEU A 240 -12.72 3.61 6.27
N TRP A 241 -12.05 4.20 5.27
CA TRP A 241 -10.83 4.97 5.52
C TRP A 241 -11.06 6.47 5.36
N SER A 242 -11.76 6.95 4.33
CA SER A 242 -11.94 8.38 4.07
C SER A 242 -13.08 9.03 4.88
N ASP A 243 -14.25 8.40 5.00
CA ASP A 243 -15.43 9.04 5.60
C ASP A 243 -15.53 8.85 7.12
N LEU A 244 -15.07 7.71 7.63
CA LEU A 244 -15.18 7.41 9.05
C LEU A 244 -14.16 8.20 9.90
N GLY A 245 -12.92 8.33 9.43
CA GLY A 245 -11.87 9.08 10.15
C GLY A 245 -11.91 10.60 9.93
N SER A 246 -12.44 11.10 8.81
CA SER A 246 -12.52 12.54 8.53
C SER A 246 -13.68 13.28 9.23
N ALA A 247 -14.55 12.57 9.96
CA ALA A 247 -15.72 13.10 10.67
C ALA A 247 -15.41 13.93 11.95
N GLY A 248 -14.23 14.54 12.05
CA GLY A 248 -13.85 15.44 13.14
C GLY A 248 -13.86 14.76 14.52
N SER A 249 -14.52 15.37 15.52
CA SER A 249 -14.61 14.79 16.88
C SER A 249 -15.34 13.44 16.94
N THR A 250 -16.16 13.11 15.93
CA THR A 250 -16.79 11.78 15.79
C THR A 250 -15.81 10.77 15.18
N GLY A 251 -14.85 11.24 14.38
CA GLY A 251 -13.76 10.43 13.82
C GLY A 251 -12.73 9.95 14.87
N GLN A 252 -12.65 10.59 16.03
CA GLN A 252 -11.87 10.04 17.17
C GLN A 252 -12.43 8.68 17.63
N SER A 253 -13.74 8.44 17.47
CA SER A 253 -14.37 7.12 17.68
C SER A 253 -14.12 6.15 16.54
N ALA A 254 -13.64 6.61 15.37
CA ALA A 254 -13.20 5.75 14.26
C ALA A 254 -11.85 5.10 14.56
N THR A 255 -10.96 5.80 15.28
CA THR A 255 -9.76 5.20 15.89
C THR A 255 -10.17 4.08 16.84
N THR A 256 -11.24 4.29 17.64
CA THR A 256 -11.84 3.23 18.46
C THR A 256 -12.45 2.10 17.62
N LEU A 257 -12.99 2.37 16.42
CA LEU A 257 -13.49 1.33 15.52
C LEU A 257 -12.35 0.49 14.91
N TYR A 258 -11.26 1.15 14.53
CA TYR A 258 -10.02 0.52 14.06
C TYR A 258 -9.36 -0.33 15.16
N GLU A 259 -9.31 0.20 16.39
CA GLU A 259 -8.87 -0.54 17.58
C GLU A 259 -9.79 -1.72 17.91
N ILE A 260 -11.11 -1.56 17.75
CA ILE A 260 -12.13 -2.63 17.90
C ILE A 260 -11.99 -3.70 16.80
N MET A 261 -11.64 -3.33 15.57
CA MET A 261 -11.39 -4.27 14.47
C MET A 261 -10.11 -5.08 14.69
N ARG A 262 -9.10 -4.48 15.34
CA ARG A 262 -7.84 -5.13 15.74
C ARG A 262 -7.94 -5.95 17.02
N ASP A 263 -8.82 -5.57 17.94
CA ASP A 263 -9.05 -6.35 19.16
C ASP A 263 -9.89 -7.59 18.86
N GLY A 264 -9.33 -8.74 19.21
CA GLY A 264 -9.86 -10.02 18.83
C GLY A 264 -11.19 -10.41 19.47
N GLY A 265 -11.50 -9.88 20.66
CA GLY A 265 -12.78 -10.08 21.33
C GLY A 265 -13.86 -9.11 20.83
N ALA A 266 -13.49 -7.85 20.60
CA ALA A 266 -14.39 -6.81 20.12
C ALA A 266 -14.75 -6.95 18.63
N SER A 267 -13.85 -7.51 17.82
CA SER A 267 -14.04 -7.70 16.36
C SER A 267 -15.17 -8.67 16.00
N HIS A 268 -15.42 -9.73 16.79
CA HIS A 268 -16.56 -10.62 16.56
C HIS A 268 -17.90 -9.91 16.87
N ALA A 269 -17.97 -9.16 17.98
CA ALA A 269 -19.15 -8.37 18.33
C ALA A 269 -19.39 -7.22 17.33
N PHE A 270 -18.31 -6.65 16.77
CA PHE A 270 -18.38 -5.67 15.69
C PHE A 270 -18.87 -6.29 14.37
N SER A 271 -18.29 -7.42 13.94
CA SER A 271 -18.72 -8.18 12.75
C SER A 271 -20.21 -8.51 12.81
N GLN A 272 -20.71 -8.98 13.96
CA GLN A 272 -22.14 -9.20 14.17
C GLN A 272 -22.99 -7.92 14.13
N ARG A 273 -22.46 -6.76 14.53
CA ARG A 273 -23.17 -5.47 14.46
C ARG A 273 -23.22 -4.94 13.03
N VAL A 274 -22.10 -4.98 12.31
CA VAL A 274 -22.00 -4.59 10.90
C VAL A 274 -22.91 -5.46 10.04
N ALA A 275 -22.87 -6.78 10.23
CA ALA A 275 -23.76 -7.68 9.51
C ALA A 275 -25.24 -7.37 9.78
N ARG A 276 -25.63 -7.14 11.04
CA ARG A 276 -27.02 -6.75 11.38
C ARG A 276 -27.43 -5.42 10.75
N GLN A 277 -26.56 -4.42 10.72
CA GLN A 277 -26.84 -3.13 10.08
C GLN A 277 -26.95 -3.24 8.56
N LEU A 278 -26.06 -3.99 7.90
CA LEU A 278 -26.14 -4.29 6.46
C LEU A 278 -27.44 -4.99 6.11
N VAL A 279 -27.84 -6.00 6.89
CA VAL A 279 -29.10 -6.73 6.70
C VAL A 279 -30.30 -5.79 6.87
N ALA A 280 -30.28 -4.92 7.87
CA ALA A 280 -31.35 -3.94 8.09
C ALA A 280 -31.44 -2.92 6.93
N ALA A 281 -30.29 -2.41 6.45
CA ALA A 281 -30.22 -1.48 5.33
C ALA A 281 -30.76 -2.11 4.05
N ILE A 282 -30.27 -3.30 3.68
CA ILE A 282 -30.75 -4.04 2.50
C ILE A 282 -32.24 -4.36 2.62
N GLY A 283 -32.71 -4.74 3.81
CA GLY A 283 -34.12 -5.01 4.06
C GLY A 283 -35.01 -3.78 3.86
N ALA A 284 -34.55 -2.60 4.31
CA ALA A 284 -35.24 -1.34 4.11
C ALA A 284 -35.26 -0.90 2.64
N THR A 285 -34.16 -1.08 1.90
CA THR A 285 -34.06 -0.67 0.49
C THR A 285 -34.81 -1.62 -0.45
N MET A 286 -34.81 -2.92 -0.17
CA MET A 286 -35.46 -3.94 -1.02
C MET A 286 -36.88 -4.32 -0.58
N GLY A 287 -37.39 -3.74 0.53
CA GLY A 287 -38.71 -4.08 1.07
C GLY A 287 -38.83 -5.54 1.53
N THR A 288 -37.70 -6.17 1.91
CA THR A 288 -37.63 -7.57 2.32
C THR A 288 -37.27 -7.66 3.81
N SER A 289 -37.88 -8.60 4.54
CA SER A 289 -37.40 -8.92 5.90
C SER A 289 -36.08 -9.69 5.79
N GLY A 290 -35.06 -9.42 6.62
CA GLY A 290 -33.77 -10.13 6.61
C GLY A 290 -33.85 -11.66 6.78
N ARG A 291 -35.04 -12.17 7.15
CA ARG A 291 -35.42 -13.59 7.23
C ARG A 291 -35.94 -14.19 5.92
N ALA A 292 -36.05 -13.41 4.85
CA ALA A 292 -36.42 -13.92 3.54
C ALA A 292 -35.33 -14.90 3.06
N ALA A 293 -35.73 -16.12 2.74
CA ALA A 293 -34.83 -17.12 2.18
C ALA A 293 -34.46 -16.71 0.75
N ILE A 294 -33.16 -16.58 0.47
CA ILE A 294 -32.68 -16.16 -0.86
C ILE A 294 -32.37 -17.39 -1.73
N VAL A 295 -31.68 -18.41 -1.18
CA VAL A 295 -31.36 -19.68 -1.87
C VAL A 295 -31.32 -20.82 -0.86
N GLN A 296 -31.92 -21.97 -1.20
CA GLN A 296 -31.79 -23.24 -0.45
C GLN A 296 -32.04 -23.16 1.08
N GLY A 297 -32.90 -22.24 1.53
CA GLY A 297 -33.22 -22.05 2.95
C GLY A 297 -32.22 -21.17 3.73
N ILE A 298 -31.18 -20.66 3.08
CA ILE A 298 -30.25 -19.67 3.64
C ILE A 298 -30.91 -18.28 3.56
N THR A 299 -31.00 -17.59 4.69
CA THR A 299 -31.54 -16.22 4.76
C THR A 299 -30.51 -15.20 4.30
N LEU A 300 -30.99 -14.02 3.89
CA LEU A 300 -30.12 -12.86 3.62
C LEU A 300 -29.18 -12.58 4.80
N GLU A 301 -29.71 -12.67 6.02
CA GLU A 301 -28.96 -12.47 7.26
C GLU A 301 -27.79 -13.46 7.40
N GLN A 302 -28.03 -14.75 7.14
CA GLN A 302 -27.00 -15.78 7.21
C GLN A 302 -25.93 -15.61 6.13
N LEU A 303 -26.32 -15.14 4.93
CA LEU A 303 -25.38 -14.88 3.84
C LEU A 303 -24.48 -13.68 4.14
N VAL A 304 -25.05 -12.57 4.63
CA VAL A 304 -24.29 -11.38 5.02
C VAL A 304 -23.38 -11.69 6.22
N LEU A 305 -23.88 -12.38 7.24
CA LEU A 305 -23.07 -12.82 8.38
C LEU A 305 -21.91 -13.71 7.92
N GLY A 306 -22.19 -14.72 7.09
CA GLY A 306 -21.15 -15.62 6.57
C GLY A 306 -20.07 -14.89 5.77
N ALA A 307 -20.46 -13.90 4.94
CA ALA A 307 -19.51 -13.10 4.18
C ALA A 307 -18.67 -12.18 5.08
N VAL A 308 -19.28 -11.54 6.07
CA VAL A 308 -18.60 -10.65 7.02
C VAL A 308 -17.65 -11.44 7.93
N ASP A 309 -18.06 -12.62 8.43
CA ASP A 309 -17.21 -13.49 9.23
C ASP A 309 -16.04 -14.05 8.39
N ALA A 310 -16.29 -14.43 7.14
CA ALA A 310 -15.26 -14.94 6.24
C ALA A 310 -14.21 -13.88 5.82
N THR A 311 -14.55 -12.59 5.85
CA THR A 311 -13.60 -11.52 5.54
C THR A 311 -13.02 -10.87 6.80
N LEU A 312 -13.85 -10.22 7.63
CA LEU A 312 -13.40 -9.48 8.81
C LEU A 312 -12.96 -10.41 9.94
N GLY A 313 -13.67 -11.52 10.14
CA GLY A 313 -13.33 -12.50 11.18
C GLY A 313 -12.00 -13.20 10.90
N GLN A 314 -11.80 -13.70 9.67
CA GLN A 314 -10.54 -14.33 9.27
C GLN A 314 -9.36 -13.36 9.22
N ALA A 315 -9.55 -12.13 8.74
CA ALA A 315 -8.50 -11.10 8.77
C ALA A 315 -8.06 -10.77 10.20
N ALA A 316 -8.99 -10.67 11.16
CA ALA A 316 -8.66 -10.44 12.57
C ALA A 316 -7.98 -11.65 13.24
N GLU A 317 -8.23 -12.88 12.77
CA GLU A 317 -7.56 -14.09 13.24
C GLU A 317 -6.16 -14.28 12.63
N SER A 318 -5.96 -13.97 11.35
CA SER A 318 -4.64 -14.04 10.69
C SER A 318 -3.65 -13.01 11.25
N GLN A 319 -4.13 -11.81 11.60
CA GLN A 319 -3.33 -10.80 12.31
C GLN A 319 -2.92 -11.28 13.72
N ARG A 320 -3.75 -12.08 14.41
CA ARG A 320 -3.42 -12.67 15.73
C ARG A 320 -2.37 -13.79 15.66
N GLY A 321 -2.41 -14.63 14.62
CA GLY A 321 -1.48 -15.75 14.45
C GLY A 321 -0.08 -15.35 13.95
N SER A 322 0.09 -14.12 13.46
CA SER A 322 1.22 -13.74 12.60
C SER A 322 2.28 -12.84 13.26
N TYR A 323 2.37 -12.77 14.59
CA TYR A 323 3.51 -12.08 15.24
C TYR A 323 4.85 -12.81 15.02
N ALA A 324 4.81 -14.12 14.76
CA ALA A 324 6.00 -14.94 14.51
C ALA A 324 6.23 -15.23 13.02
N GLN A 325 5.24 -14.97 12.16
CA GLN A 325 5.28 -15.30 10.73
C GLN A 325 5.07 -14.04 9.90
N VAL A 326 5.93 -13.84 8.91
CA VAL A 326 5.87 -12.71 7.98
C VAL A 326 4.54 -12.66 7.22
N MET A 327 4.03 -13.82 6.79
CA MET A 327 2.71 -14.01 6.20
C MET A 327 2.10 -15.32 6.73
N ALA A 328 0.80 -15.32 7.04
CA ALA A 328 0.08 -16.55 7.33
C ALA A 328 -0.23 -17.31 6.01
N PRO A 329 -0.48 -18.64 6.05
CA PRO A 329 -0.82 -19.40 4.86
C PRO A 329 -2.02 -18.83 4.06
N ALA A 330 -3.03 -18.33 4.75
CA ALA A 330 -4.19 -17.69 4.12
C ALA A 330 -3.79 -16.43 3.33
N ASP A 331 -2.93 -15.57 3.90
CA ASP A 331 -2.44 -14.36 3.23
C ASP A 331 -1.65 -14.71 1.96
N VAL A 332 -0.90 -15.82 1.98
CA VAL A 332 -0.17 -16.32 0.79
C VAL A 332 -1.14 -16.81 -0.28
N ASP A 333 -2.23 -17.48 0.11
CA ASP A 333 -3.25 -17.96 -0.83
C ASP A 333 -4.02 -16.80 -1.48
N ASP A 334 -4.31 -15.74 -0.72
CA ASP A 334 -4.90 -14.51 -1.25
C ASP A 334 -3.98 -13.79 -2.23
N LEU A 335 -2.68 -13.72 -1.91
CA LEU A 335 -1.68 -13.16 -2.83
C LEU A 335 -1.61 -13.97 -4.12
N ARG A 336 -1.56 -15.30 -4.02
CA ARG A 336 -1.60 -16.20 -5.20
C ARG A 336 -2.88 -16.01 -6.01
N TRP A 337 -4.03 -15.85 -5.35
CA TRP A 337 -5.31 -15.59 -6.01
C TRP A 337 -5.27 -14.29 -6.81
N TYR A 338 -4.76 -13.20 -6.23
CA TYR A 338 -4.67 -11.90 -6.89
C TYR A 338 -3.73 -11.94 -8.12
N LEU A 339 -2.59 -12.62 -7.99
CA LEU A 339 -1.62 -12.78 -9.06
C LEU A 339 -2.14 -13.68 -10.21
N ALA A 340 -2.66 -14.86 -9.88
CA ALA A 340 -3.14 -15.85 -10.84
C ALA A 340 -4.41 -15.38 -11.59
N GLY A 341 -5.22 -14.54 -10.95
CA GLY A 341 -6.49 -14.04 -11.45
C GLY A 341 -6.40 -12.60 -11.99
N PRO A 342 -6.74 -11.58 -11.17
CA PRO A 342 -6.78 -10.18 -11.58
C PRO A 342 -5.56 -9.69 -12.35
N VAL A 343 -4.34 -9.89 -11.83
CA VAL A 343 -3.10 -9.39 -12.46
C VAL A 343 -2.85 -10.08 -13.80
N ARG A 344 -2.87 -11.41 -13.84
CA ARG A 344 -2.69 -12.17 -15.09
C ARG A 344 -3.71 -11.79 -16.16
N ARG A 345 -4.97 -11.52 -15.78
CA ARG A 345 -6.00 -11.04 -16.70
C ARG A 345 -5.70 -9.64 -17.22
N GLN A 346 -5.25 -8.73 -16.36
CA GLN A 346 -4.89 -7.38 -16.76
C GLN A 346 -3.73 -7.40 -17.76
N LEU A 347 -2.67 -8.18 -17.50
CA LEU A 347 -1.54 -8.37 -18.42
C LEU A 347 -2.00 -8.81 -19.82
N ARG A 348 -2.94 -9.78 -19.90
CA ARG A 348 -3.50 -10.22 -21.19
C ARG A 348 -4.31 -9.15 -21.91
N ARG A 349 -5.14 -8.40 -21.17
CA ARG A 349 -5.96 -7.32 -21.72
C ARG A 349 -5.11 -6.20 -22.32
N GLU A 350 -3.95 -5.98 -21.73
CA GLU A 350 -2.96 -4.99 -22.18
C GLU A 350 -2.08 -5.51 -23.33
N GLY A 351 -2.45 -6.64 -23.95
CA GLY A 351 -1.85 -7.14 -25.18
C GLY A 351 -0.70 -8.13 -25.01
N LEU A 352 -0.33 -8.50 -23.78
CA LEU A 352 0.68 -9.55 -23.55
C LEU A 352 0.09 -10.92 -23.86
N GLN A 353 0.54 -11.52 -24.96
CA GLN A 353 0.02 -12.81 -25.44
C GLN A 353 0.40 -13.98 -24.53
N HIS A 354 1.62 -13.96 -23.98
CA HIS A 354 2.19 -15.04 -23.16
C HIS A 354 2.63 -14.53 -21.78
N PRO A 355 1.72 -14.02 -20.94
CA PRO A 355 2.10 -13.52 -19.60
C PRO A 355 2.65 -14.64 -18.71
N ASP A 356 2.30 -15.90 -19.01
CA ASP A 356 2.80 -17.08 -18.31
C ASP A 356 4.30 -17.31 -18.49
N ALA A 357 4.89 -16.83 -19.58
CA ALA A 357 6.31 -16.95 -19.87
C ALA A 357 7.16 -15.82 -19.27
N LEU A 358 6.52 -14.79 -18.68
CA LEU A 358 7.23 -13.66 -18.09
C LEU A 358 8.02 -14.08 -16.86
N ASP A 359 9.18 -13.46 -16.71
CA ASP A 359 9.85 -13.34 -15.42
C ASP A 359 9.14 -12.24 -14.64
N LEU A 360 8.08 -12.62 -13.92
CA LEU A 360 7.18 -11.71 -13.23
C LEU A 360 7.66 -11.44 -11.81
N ALA A 361 7.60 -10.17 -11.43
CA ALA A 361 7.70 -9.74 -10.05
C ALA A 361 6.51 -8.92 -9.60
N PHE A 362 6.25 -8.94 -8.29
CA PHE A 362 5.19 -8.19 -7.63
C PHE A 362 5.75 -7.43 -6.43
N VAL A 363 5.53 -6.12 -6.38
CA VAL A 363 5.95 -5.24 -5.27
C VAL A 363 4.71 -4.62 -4.62
N PHE A 364 4.62 -4.68 -3.28
CA PHE A 364 3.51 -4.14 -2.48
C PHE A 364 3.92 -3.77 -1.05
N GLY A 365 3.08 -3.10 -0.24
CA GLY A 365 3.47 -2.60 1.10
C GLY A 365 2.48 -2.80 2.27
N HIS A 366 1.19 -3.00 1.96
CA HIS A 366 0.03 -3.10 2.86
C HIS A 366 0.17 -3.78 4.23
N THR A 367 1.00 -4.82 4.41
CA THR A 367 0.97 -5.63 5.66
C THR A 367 1.94 -5.17 6.74
N HIS A 368 2.67 -4.08 6.52
CA HIS A 368 3.67 -3.52 7.44
C HIS A 368 4.80 -4.50 7.86
N LYS A 369 4.97 -5.59 7.12
CA LYS A 369 5.91 -6.67 7.40
C LYS A 369 6.78 -6.90 6.17
N PRO A 370 8.00 -6.36 6.13
CA PRO A 370 8.71 -6.27 4.88
C PRO A 370 9.40 -7.62 4.59
N PHE A 371 9.29 -8.14 3.37
CA PHE A 371 9.79 -9.46 3.01
C PHE A 371 10.11 -9.61 1.54
N GLU A 372 10.92 -10.61 1.21
CA GLU A 372 11.25 -11.01 -0.14
C GLU A 372 11.09 -12.52 -0.25
N ASP A 373 10.42 -13.00 -1.30
CA ASP A 373 10.24 -14.44 -1.53
C ASP A 373 10.00 -14.74 -3.02
N GLN A 374 9.95 -16.03 -3.37
CA GLN A 374 9.51 -16.53 -4.67
C GLN A 374 8.33 -17.49 -4.49
N LEU A 375 7.20 -17.14 -5.08
CA LEU A 375 5.98 -17.92 -4.93
C LEU A 375 5.63 -18.66 -6.22
N PRO A 376 5.37 -19.98 -6.18
CA PRO A 376 4.70 -20.63 -7.29
C PRO A 376 3.27 -20.10 -7.37
N VAL A 377 2.90 -19.57 -8.54
CA VAL A 377 1.58 -19.01 -8.82
C VAL A 377 0.99 -19.71 -10.04
N ALA A 378 -0.24 -20.19 -9.91
CA ALA A 378 -0.91 -20.90 -10.99
C ALA A 378 -1.03 -20.00 -12.24
N GLY A 379 -0.61 -20.55 -13.38
CA GLY A 379 -0.67 -19.84 -14.67
C GLY A 379 0.56 -19.01 -15.02
N PHE A 380 1.63 -19.07 -14.22
CA PHE A 380 2.99 -18.61 -14.56
C PHE A 380 3.94 -19.80 -14.59
N ALA A 381 4.86 -19.81 -15.56
CA ALA A 381 5.81 -20.91 -15.77
C ALA A 381 6.99 -20.88 -14.78
N ARG A 382 7.27 -19.70 -14.22
CA ARG A 382 8.34 -19.47 -13.23
C ARG A 382 7.70 -18.98 -11.92
N PRO A 383 8.32 -19.25 -10.76
CA PRO A 383 7.94 -18.60 -9.50
C PRO A 383 7.94 -17.07 -9.66
N VAL A 384 6.90 -16.43 -9.14
CA VAL A 384 6.78 -14.97 -9.14
C VAL A 384 7.63 -14.43 -8.00
N SER A 385 8.53 -13.50 -8.29
CA SER A 385 9.30 -12.80 -7.26
C SER A 385 8.40 -11.82 -6.53
N VAL A 386 8.39 -11.84 -5.20
CA VAL A 386 7.53 -10.99 -4.39
C VAL A 386 8.37 -10.16 -3.44
N TYR A 387 8.07 -8.87 -3.37
CA TYR A 387 8.67 -7.92 -2.46
C TYR A 387 7.57 -7.18 -1.71
N ASN A 388 7.59 -7.28 -0.39
CA ASN A 388 6.79 -6.46 0.49
C ASN A 388 7.66 -5.38 1.13
N THR A 389 7.29 -4.11 0.95
CA THR A 389 7.99 -2.95 1.52
C THR A 389 7.69 -2.75 3.00
N GLY A 390 6.69 -3.42 3.56
CA GLY A 390 6.25 -3.22 4.94
C GLY A 390 5.82 -1.79 5.18
N GLY A 391 6.02 -1.27 6.40
CA GLY A 391 5.44 0.01 6.81
C GLY A 391 6.18 0.68 7.95
N TRP A 392 5.94 1.99 8.06
CA TRP A 392 6.65 2.87 8.98
C TRP A 392 5.90 3.12 10.28
N VAL A 393 4.82 2.38 10.49
CA VAL A 393 3.82 2.63 11.51
C VAL A 393 3.93 1.64 12.66
N MET A 394 3.70 2.13 13.86
CA MET A 394 3.53 1.32 15.06
C MET A 394 2.15 1.62 15.66
N ASP A 395 1.25 0.70 15.42
CA ASP A 395 -0.17 0.76 15.74
C ASP A 395 -0.57 -0.18 16.89
N GLN A 396 0.40 -0.91 17.46
CA GLN A 396 0.25 -1.79 18.61
C GLN A 396 1.45 -1.63 19.55
N PRO A 397 1.28 -1.81 20.86
CA PRO A 397 2.39 -1.71 21.82
C PRO A 397 3.41 -2.84 21.68
N THR A 398 3.07 -3.93 20.99
CA THR A 398 3.93 -5.11 20.86
C THR A 398 4.81 -4.99 19.62
N MET A 399 6.12 -4.93 19.84
CA MET A 399 7.12 -4.97 18.77
C MET A 399 7.34 -6.38 18.26
N ALA A 400 7.45 -6.55 16.94
CA ALA A 400 7.68 -7.86 16.33
C ALA A 400 8.85 -7.83 15.34
N ALA A 401 9.72 -8.84 15.38
CA ALA A 401 10.87 -8.95 14.47
C ALA A 401 10.47 -8.98 12.97
N THR A 402 9.20 -9.25 12.67
CA THR A 402 8.65 -9.28 11.32
C THR A 402 8.11 -7.94 10.85
N GLN A 403 7.79 -7.01 11.75
CA GLN A 403 7.30 -5.66 11.40
C GLN A 403 8.47 -4.74 11.06
N GLY A 404 8.23 -3.73 10.23
CA GLY A 404 9.21 -2.72 9.84
C GLY A 404 9.06 -2.28 8.39
N ALA A 405 10.06 -1.58 7.86
CA ALA A 405 9.99 -0.98 6.53
C ALA A 405 11.14 -1.35 5.61
N SER A 406 10.90 -1.19 4.30
CA SER A 406 11.86 -1.36 3.22
C SER A 406 11.53 -0.46 2.04
N ALA A 407 12.56 -0.15 1.26
CA ALA A 407 12.42 0.47 -0.05
C ALA A 407 12.82 -0.55 -1.13
N VAL A 408 12.26 -0.47 -2.33
CA VAL A 408 12.65 -1.35 -3.46
C VAL A 408 13.31 -0.55 -4.56
N PHE A 409 14.49 -0.97 -4.99
CA PHE A 409 15.28 -0.36 -6.05
C PHE A 409 15.22 -1.24 -7.29
N LEU A 410 15.01 -0.64 -8.45
CA LEU A 410 14.97 -1.33 -9.74
C LEU A 410 15.92 -0.64 -10.71
N ASP A 411 16.75 -1.40 -11.42
CA ASP A 411 17.58 -0.87 -12.52
C ASP A 411 16.80 -0.82 -13.85
N ALA A 412 17.48 -0.39 -14.93
CA ALA A 412 16.87 -0.28 -16.27
C ALA A 412 16.49 -1.64 -16.90
N ASP A 413 17.10 -2.74 -16.45
CA ASP A 413 16.84 -4.11 -16.89
C ASP A 413 15.85 -4.84 -15.95
N LEU A 414 15.21 -4.08 -15.06
CA LEU A 414 14.29 -4.53 -14.02
C LEU A 414 14.88 -5.60 -13.08
N ASN A 415 16.20 -5.59 -12.85
CA ASN A 415 16.76 -6.27 -11.69
C ASN A 415 16.37 -5.50 -10.43
N MET A 416 16.00 -6.21 -9.37
CA MET A 416 15.45 -5.58 -8.15
C MET A 416 16.22 -5.97 -6.91
N ALA A 417 16.27 -5.05 -5.95
CA ALA A 417 16.73 -5.32 -4.60
C ALA A 417 15.91 -4.50 -3.59
N ALA A 418 15.57 -5.11 -2.47
CA ALA A 418 15.01 -4.41 -1.34
C ALA A 418 16.14 -3.84 -0.47
N LEU A 419 16.02 -2.59 -0.07
CA LEU A 419 16.74 -2.01 1.04
C LEU A 419 15.91 -2.25 2.30
N ARG A 420 16.26 -3.27 3.09
CA ARG A 420 15.64 -3.51 4.41
C ARG A 420 16.13 -2.41 5.34
N LEU A 421 15.24 -1.46 5.64
CA LEU A 421 15.57 -0.26 6.41
C LEU A 421 15.56 -0.57 7.91
N PHE A 422 14.51 -1.24 8.38
CA PHE A 422 14.48 -1.77 9.73
C PHE A 422 13.47 -2.90 9.87
N ASN A 423 13.65 -3.66 10.94
CA ASN A 423 12.59 -4.38 11.60
C ASN A 423 12.47 -3.87 13.04
N ASP A 424 11.33 -4.03 13.68
CA ASP A 424 11.16 -3.54 15.05
C ASP A 424 12.26 -4.08 15.98
N PRO A 425 12.71 -3.26 16.94
CA PRO A 425 13.75 -3.69 17.86
C PRO A 425 13.20 -4.77 18.80
N VAL A 426 13.83 -5.96 18.76
CA VAL A 426 13.51 -7.06 19.68
C VAL A 426 14.61 -7.15 20.73
N ASN A 427 14.22 -7.10 22.01
CA ASN A 427 15.14 -7.03 23.15
C ASN A 427 16.13 -5.86 23.05
N GLY A 428 15.65 -4.69 22.59
CA GLY A 428 16.45 -3.46 22.46
C GLY A 428 17.53 -3.54 21.37
N ARG A 429 17.36 -4.42 20.38
CA ARG A 429 18.28 -4.58 19.25
C ARG A 429 17.55 -4.45 17.94
N ILE A 430 18.03 -3.54 17.10
CA ILE A 430 17.59 -3.36 15.73
C ILE A 430 18.59 -3.99 14.76
N ALA A 431 18.09 -4.66 13.71
CA ALA A 431 18.95 -5.17 12.65
C ALA A 431 19.53 -3.99 11.83
N PRO A 432 20.78 -4.08 11.35
CA PRO A 432 21.34 -3.04 10.49
C PRO A 432 20.61 -3.00 9.15
N VAL A 433 20.61 -1.81 8.55
CA VAL A 433 20.14 -1.60 7.17
C VAL A 433 20.93 -2.51 6.23
N GLN A 434 20.24 -3.22 5.35
CA GLN A 434 20.87 -4.20 4.45
C GLN A 434 20.12 -4.34 3.12
N ALA A 435 20.85 -4.66 2.06
CA ALA A 435 20.27 -5.03 0.78
C ALA A 435 19.80 -6.50 0.79
N ARG A 436 18.64 -6.79 0.18
CA ARG A 436 17.99 -8.10 0.16
C ARG A 436 17.47 -8.43 -1.24
N GLY A 437 17.76 -9.64 -1.69
CA GLY A 437 17.10 -10.26 -2.84
C GLY A 437 16.02 -11.25 -2.40
N THR A 438 15.46 -12.00 -3.34
CA THR A 438 14.44 -13.02 -3.04
C THR A 438 15.00 -14.33 -2.50
N GLY A 439 16.33 -14.42 -2.39
CA GLY A 439 17.03 -15.65 -2.04
C GLY A 439 17.25 -16.57 -3.24
N GLY A 440 18.11 -17.58 -3.04
CA GLY A 440 18.42 -18.58 -4.06
C GLY A 440 19.50 -18.16 -5.05
N PHE A 441 19.65 -18.94 -6.13
CA PHE A 441 20.75 -18.77 -7.09
C PHE A 441 20.68 -17.48 -7.92
N GLY A 442 19.49 -16.88 -8.05
CA GLY A 442 19.28 -15.64 -8.80
C GLY A 442 19.96 -14.42 -8.17
N ASP A 443 20.10 -14.40 -6.84
CA ASP A 443 20.69 -13.27 -6.12
C ASP A 443 22.18 -13.10 -6.40
N ALA A 444 22.92 -14.21 -6.60
CA ALA A 444 24.36 -14.16 -6.88
C ALA A 444 24.70 -13.44 -8.19
N GLY A 445 23.76 -13.41 -9.15
CA GLY A 445 23.92 -12.74 -10.44
C GLY A 445 23.16 -11.41 -10.53
N ASN A 446 22.56 -10.91 -9.45
CA ASN A 446 21.71 -9.72 -9.46
C ASN A 446 22.55 -8.44 -9.33
N PRO A 447 22.72 -7.64 -10.41
CA PRO A 447 23.59 -6.46 -10.39
C PRO A 447 23.06 -5.34 -9.48
N MET A 448 21.74 -5.17 -9.38
CA MET A 448 21.12 -4.16 -8.52
C MET A 448 21.31 -4.52 -7.04
N LEU A 449 21.20 -5.80 -6.69
CA LEU A 449 21.46 -6.27 -5.32
C LEU A 449 22.91 -6.02 -4.91
N ALA A 450 23.87 -6.38 -5.77
CA ALA A 450 25.29 -6.15 -5.51
C ALA A 450 25.60 -4.66 -5.35
N ALA A 451 25.13 -3.81 -6.27
CA ALA A 451 25.36 -2.37 -6.20
C ALA A 451 24.73 -1.73 -4.96
N LEU A 452 23.52 -2.14 -4.59
CA LEU A 452 22.84 -1.64 -3.38
C LEU A 452 23.58 -2.07 -2.11
N ALA A 453 24.05 -3.32 -2.03
CA ALA A 453 24.83 -3.82 -0.90
C ALA A 453 26.15 -3.04 -0.74
N ASP A 454 26.88 -2.84 -1.84
CA ASP A 454 28.13 -2.09 -1.85
C ASP A 454 27.92 -0.62 -1.46
N ALA A 455 26.84 0.02 -1.93
CA ALA A 455 26.51 1.39 -1.58
C ALA A 455 26.13 1.54 -0.11
N VAL A 456 25.32 0.62 0.44
CA VAL A 456 24.97 0.60 1.88
C VAL A 456 26.21 0.43 2.75
N ALA A 457 27.15 -0.44 2.35
CA ALA A 457 28.41 -0.61 3.08
C ALA A 457 29.26 0.67 3.08
N GLN A 458 29.31 1.39 1.96
CA GLN A 458 30.05 2.65 1.85
C GLN A 458 29.40 3.81 2.62
N THR A 459 28.08 3.79 2.80
CA THR A 459 27.33 4.80 3.55
C THR A 459 26.88 4.30 4.93
N ALA A 460 27.55 3.28 5.48
CA ALA A 460 27.16 2.65 6.75
C ALA A 460 26.99 3.63 7.93
N PRO A 461 27.80 4.69 8.12
CA PRO A 461 27.64 5.61 9.25
C PRO A 461 26.29 6.35 9.26
N THR A 462 25.75 6.76 8.11
CA THR A 462 24.44 7.42 8.05
C THR A 462 23.30 6.45 8.28
N TRP A 463 23.44 5.21 7.82
CA TRP A 463 22.47 4.15 8.12
C TRP A 463 22.47 3.76 9.60
N GLN A 464 23.63 3.73 10.27
CA GLN A 464 23.70 3.51 11.71
C GLN A 464 22.99 4.61 12.51
N ALA A 465 23.16 5.88 12.11
CA ALA A 465 22.44 7.00 12.70
C ALA A 465 20.93 6.87 12.49
N PHE A 466 20.49 6.51 11.27
CA PHE A 466 19.09 6.21 10.99
C PHE A 466 18.54 5.08 11.85
N SER A 467 19.24 3.96 11.97
CA SER A 467 18.83 2.82 12.81
C SER A 467 18.67 3.22 14.28
N ALA A 468 19.54 4.09 14.81
CA ALA A 468 19.42 4.61 16.17
C ALA A 468 18.16 5.48 16.35
N CYS A 469 17.89 6.39 15.39
CA CYS A 469 16.70 7.25 15.44
C CYS A 469 15.41 6.45 15.36
N VAL A 470 15.31 5.49 14.43
CA VAL A 470 14.08 4.68 14.29
C VAL A 470 13.87 3.73 15.47
N GLN A 471 14.95 3.17 16.04
CA GLN A 471 14.86 2.39 17.28
C GLN A 471 14.26 3.22 18.41
N GLN A 472 14.80 4.43 18.63
CA GLN A 472 14.31 5.33 19.65
C GLN A 472 12.84 5.71 19.41
N ALA A 473 12.47 6.07 18.18
CA ALA A 473 11.09 6.42 17.83
C ALA A 473 10.11 5.26 18.08
N THR A 474 10.49 4.05 17.69
CA THR A 474 9.66 2.84 17.87
C THR A 474 9.50 2.50 19.35
N GLU A 475 10.60 2.50 20.12
CA GLU A 475 10.56 2.22 21.57
C GLU A 475 9.75 3.27 22.34
N GLN A 476 9.90 4.55 21.99
CA GLN A 476 9.09 5.63 22.58
C GLN A 476 7.61 5.46 22.27
N ARG A 477 7.26 5.12 21.02
CA ARG A 477 5.88 4.89 20.61
C ARG A 477 5.28 3.67 21.31
N ALA A 478 6.04 2.59 21.43
CA ALA A 478 5.66 1.40 22.18
C ALA A 478 5.29 1.75 23.62
N ALA A 479 6.13 2.55 24.28
CA ALA A 479 5.89 3.02 25.64
C ALA A 479 4.62 3.87 25.74
N THR A 480 4.42 4.83 24.83
CA THR A 480 3.18 5.64 24.80
C THR A 480 1.94 4.77 24.61
N LEU A 481 1.97 3.80 23.69
CA LEU A 481 0.83 2.90 23.45
C LEU A 481 0.56 1.99 24.65
N LEU A 482 1.58 1.56 25.38
CA LEU A 482 1.42 0.81 26.63
C LEU A 482 0.79 1.69 27.71
N ASP A 483 1.27 2.91 27.88
CA ASP A 483 0.73 3.87 28.85
C ASP A 483 -0.75 4.16 28.54
N ASP A 484 -1.09 4.41 27.27
CA ASP A 484 -2.47 4.62 26.82
C ASP A 484 -3.35 3.39 27.09
N PHE A 485 -2.81 2.18 26.87
CA PHE A 485 -3.54 0.92 27.12
C PHE A 485 -3.84 0.69 28.61
N PHE A 486 -2.91 1.01 29.51
CA PHE A 486 -3.08 0.81 30.95
C PHE A 486 -3.72 1.99 31.68
N HIS A 487 -3.71 3.19 31.09
CA HIS A 487 -4.23 4.42 31.69
C HIS A 487 -5.42 5.02 30.95
N ALA A 488 -6.00 4.32 29.98
CA ALA A 488 -7.28 4.68 29.39
C ALA A 488 -8.29 4.95 30.52
N PRO A 489 -8.85 6.17 30.63
CA PRO A 489 -9.80 6.46 31.68
C PRO A 489 -10.96 5.49 31.53
N THR A 490 -11.23 4.72 32.59
CA THR A 490 -12.55 4.13 32.81
C THR A 490 -13.55 5.28 32.75
N GLN A 491 -14.08 5.58 31.57
CA GLN A 491 -15.29 6.38 31.47
C GLN A 491 -16.36 5.56 32.16
N GLU A 492 -16.61 5.95 33.40
CA GLU A 492 -17.66 5.43 34.24
C GLU A 492 -18.97 5.45 33.46
N ARG A 493 -19.62 4.29 33.50
CA ARG A 493 -21.02 4.08 33.18
C ARG A 493 -21.85 5.20 33.82
N ALA A 494 -22.55 5.97 33.00
CA ALA A 494 -23.77 6.68 33.36
C ALA A 494 -24.86 6.31 32.36
#